data_AF-A0A8J8AKL4-F1
#
_entry.id   AF-A0A8J8AKL4-F1
#
_cell.length_a   1.000
_cell.length_b   1.000
_cell.length_c   1.000
_cell.angle_alpha   90.00
_cell.angle_beta   90.00
_cell.angle_gamma   90.00
#
_symmetry.space_group_name_H-M   'P 1'
#
loop_
_entity.id
_entity.type
_entity.pdbx_description
1 polymer ?
#
loop_
_entity_poly.entity_id
_entity_poly.type
_entity_poly.pdbx_seq_one_letter_code
_entity_poly.pdbx_strand_id
1 'polypeptide(L)' 'MLSFLQFFFTSCLLAQNTAQLVVNGYNPQTTISRHIYGHFSEHLGRCIYDGFWVSD' A
#
# COMPACT_ATOMS: atom_id res chain seq x y z
N MET A 1 20.71 31.29 -0.06
CA MET A 1 19.31 30.80 -0.04
C MET A 1 18.95 30.06 -1.32
N LEU A 2 19.05 30.70 -2.49
CA LEU A 2 18.72 30.08 -3.78
C LEU A 2 19.61 28.87 -4.15
N SER A 3 20.89 28.92 -3.79
CA SER A 3 21.86 27.83 -4.02
C SER A 3 21.54 26.55 -3.25
N PHE A 4 21.04 26.68 -2.02
CA PHE A 4 20.59 25.54 -1.21
C PHE A 4 19.35 24.87 -1.80
N LEU A 5 18.42 25.69 -2.30
CA LEU A 5 17.23 25.21 -2.98
C LEU A 5 17.58 24.45 -4.27
N GLN A 6 18.55 24.96 -5.03
CA GLN A 6 19.04 24.32 -6.26
C GLN A 6 19.72 22.97 -6.00
N PHE A 7 20.49 22.87 -4.92
CA PHE A 7 21.15 21.63 -4.53
C PHE A 7 20.14 20.54 -4.14
N PHE A 8 19.11 20.91 -3.36
CA PHE A 8 18.04 20.00 -2.97
C PHE A 8 17.20 19.52 -4.17
N PHE A 9 16.96 20.39 -5.15
CA PHE A 9 16.22 20.01 -6.36
C PHE A 9 17.00 19.01 -7.23
N THR A 10 18.34 19.14 -7.26
CA THR A 10 19.21 18.28 -8.08
C THR A 10 19.36 16.88 -7.51
N SER A 11 19.37 16.72 -6.17
CA SER A 11 19.45 15.39 -5.55
C SER A 11 18.18 14.55 -5.77
N CYS A 12 17.00 15.18 -5.82
CA CYS A 12 15.75 14.50 -6.16
C CYS A 12 15.78 13.88 -7.56
N LEU A 13 16.39 14.55 -8.54
CA LEU A 13 16.43 14.09 -9.93
C LEU A 13 17.35 12.86 -10.13
N LEU A 14 18.35 12.67 -9.26
CA LEU A 14 19.30 11.56 -9.35
C LEU A 14 18.93 10.35 -8.48
N ALA A 15 17.85 10.44 -7.71
CA ALA A 15 17.40 9.36 -6.83
C ALA A 15 16.55 8.29 -7.54
N GLN A 16 16.23 8.48 -8.82
CA GLN A 16 15.38 7.53 -9.56
C GLN A 16 16.16 6.27 -9.95
N ASN A 17 15.76 5.14 -9.38
CA ASN A 17 16.24 3.82 -9.81
C ASN A 17 15.37 3.27 -10.94
N THR A 18 15.99 2.65 -11.93
CA THR A 18 15.27 1.97 -13.02
C THR A 18 15.10 0.50 -12.67
N ALA A 19 13.84 0.04 -12.55
CA ALA A 19 13.51 -1.37 -12.40
C ALA A 19 13.00 -1.92 -13.75
N GLN A 20 13.60 -3.00 -14.22
CA GLN A 20 13.15 -3.73 -15.41
C GLN A 20 12.34 -4.95 -14.97
N LEU A 21 11.13 -5.10 -15.50
CA LEU A 21 10.21 -6.18 -15.17
C LEU A 21 9.55 -6.70 -16.45
N VAL A 22 9.56 -8.01 -16.64
CA VAL A 22 8.84 -8.69 -17.73
C VAL A 22 7.75 -9.56 -17.10
N VAL A 23 6.51 -9.32 -17.48
CA VAL A 23 5.34 -10.09 -16.99
C VAL A 23 4.86 -11.02 -18.09
N ASN A 24 4.84 -12.32 -17.81
CA ASN A 24 4.26 -13.32 -18.69
C ASN A 24 2.89 -13.75 -18.14
N GLY A 25 1.81 -13.38 -18.83
CA GLY A 25 0.43 -13.70 -18.44
C GLY A 25 -0.18 -14.92 -19.15
N TYR A 26 0.59 -15.65 -19.96
CA TYR A 26 0.02 -16.63 -20.90
C TYR A 26 -0.45 -17.94 -20.23
N ASN A 27 0.04 -18.26 -19.03
CA ASN A 27 -0.31 -19.50 -18.32
C ASN A 27 -0.28 -19.31 -16.79
N PRO A 28 -1.34 -18.73 -16.18
CA PRO A 28 -1.38 -18.49 -14.74
C PRO A 28 -1.37 -19.82 -13.98
N GLN A 29 -0.34 -20.04 -13.17
CA GLN A 29 -0.14 -21.29 -12.41
C GLN A 29 -0.78 -21.27 -11.03
N THR A 30 -1.00 -20.09 -10.47
CA THR A 30 -1.32 -19.94 -9.04
C THR A 30 -2.54 -19.05 -8.88
N THR A 31 -3.52 -19.55 -8.13
CA THR A 31 -4.64 -18.72 -7.66
C THR A 31 -4.19 -17.91 -6.45
N ILE A 32 -4.29 -16.59 -6.55
CA ILE A 32 -4.14 -15.71 -5.39
C ILE A 32 -5.39 -15.88 -4.52
N SER A 33 -5.24 -16.50 -3.35
CA SER A 33 -6.34 -16.78 -2.45
C SER A 33 -7.03 -15.49 -1.97
N ARG A 34 -8.36 -15.41 -2.06
CA ARG A 34 -9.14 -14.26 -1.55
C ARG A 34 -8.93 -13.99 -0.05
N HIS A 35 -8.52 -15.01 0.71
CA HIS A 35 -8.37 -14.90 2.16
C HIS A 35 -7.16 -14.07 2.59
N ILE A 36 -6.21 -13.76 1.68
CA ILE A 36 -5.12 -12.82 1.99
C ILE A 36 -5.61 -11.39 2.23
N TYR A 37 -6.83 -11.08 1.79
CA TYR A 37 -7.54 -9.82 2.06
C TYR A 37 -8.58 -9.97 3.19
N GLY A 38 -8.46 -11.01 4.01
CA GLY A 38 -9.36 -11.23 5.15
C GLY A 38 -9.25 -10.11 6.19
N HIS A 39 -10.37 -9.80 6.85
CA HIS A 39 -10.41 -8.90 7.99
C HIS A 39 -10.62 -9.69 9.28
N PHE A 40 -10.23 -9.10 10.41
CA PHE A 40 -10.49 -9.63 11.74
C PHE A 40 -11.24 -8.58 12.56
N SER A 41 -12.25 -9.01 13.30
CA SER A 41 -13.04 -8.15 14.17
C SER A 41 -13.26 -8.87 15.49
N GLU A 42 -12.75 -8.27 16.55
CA GLU A 42 -12.85 -8.79 17.92
C GLU A 42 -13.81 -7.92 18.71
N HIS A 43 -14.48 -8.52 19.70
CA HIS A 43 -15.30 -7.82 20.69
C HIS A 43 -14.41 -6.98 21.64
N LEU A 44 -13.78 -5.94 21.10
CA LEU A 44 -12.80 -5.13 21.80
C LEU A 44 -13.05 -3.64 21.54
N GLY A 45 -13.17 -2.88 22.62
CA GLY A 45 -13.42 -1.43 22.58
C GLY A 45 -14.66 -1.10 21.74
N ARG A 46 -14.47 -0.27 20.71
CA ARG A 46 -15.52 0.16 19.78
C ARG A 46 -15.52 -0.59 18.44
N CYS A 47 -14.79 -1.71 18.35
CA CYS A 47 -14.74 -2.47 17.10
C CYS A 47 -16.12 -3.03 16.77
N ILE A 48 -16.81 -3.63 17.75
CA ILE A 48 -18.17 -4.18 17.56
C ILE A 48 -19.24 -3.16 17.90
N TYR A 49 -19.27 -2.66 19.13
CA TYR A 49 -20.24 -1.65 19.57
C TYR A 49 -19.78 -0.26 19.13
N ASP A 50 -20.65 0.55 18.54
CA ASP A 50 -20.32 1.85 17.89
C ASP A 50 -19.53 1.71 16.56
N GLY A 51 -19.05 0.51 16.22
CA GLY A 51 -18.34 0.21 14.96
C GLY A 51 -19.21 -0.54 13.95
N PHE A 52 -19.58 -1.78 14.27
CA PHE A 52 -20.48 -2.60 13.44
C PHE A 52 -21.94 -2.54 13.89
N TRP A 53 -22.17 -2.38 15.19
CA TRP A 53 -23.48 -2.34 15.79
C TRP A 53 -23.72 -1.00 16.50
N VAL A 54 -24.79 -0.31 16.10
CA VAL A 54 -25.24 0.96 16.69
C VAL A 54 -26.70 0.80 17.09
N SER A 55 -27.07 1.33 18.27
CA SER A 55 -28.45 1.33 18.77
C SER A 55 -29.11 2.69 18.53
N ASP A 56 -30.40 2.68 18.18
CA ASP A 56 -31.23 3.87 17.93
C ASP A 56 -31.63 4.64 19.20
#